data_AF-A0A924TGF9-F1
#
_entry.id   AF-A0A924TGF9-F1
#
_cell.length_a   1.000
_cell.length_b   1.000
_cell.length_c   1.000
_cell.angle_alpha   90.00
_cell.angle_beta   90.00
_cell.angle_gamma   90.00
#
_symmetry.space_group_name_H-M   'P 1'
#
loop_
_entity.id
_entity.type
_entity.pdbx_description
1 polymer ?
#
loop_
_entity_poly.entity_id
_entity_poly.type
_entity_poly.pdbx_seq_one_letter_code
_entity_poly.pdbx_strand_id
1 'polypeptide(L)' 'MQIGSARRVKIGERTVLTAINKQPALGTVPVMPLGLMGDEQADLSIHGGLEKAIYAYPSEHYPFWR' A
#
# COMPACT_ATOMS: atom_id res chain seq x y z
N MET A 1 4.20 -10.52 -0.51
CA MET A 1 3.69 -9.28 -1.13
C MET A 1 2.44 -8.85 -0.41
N GLN A 2 2.21 -7.55 -0.26
CA GLN A 2 0.97 -7.03 0.30
C GLN A 2 0.27 -6.16 -0.75
N ILE A 3 -1.05 -6.31 -0.87
CA ILE A 3 -1.89 -5.59 -1.83
C ILE A 3 -3.15 -5.04 -1.15
N GLY A 4 -3.77 -4.01 -1.69
CA GLY A 4 -5.09 -3.58 -1.25
C GLY A 4 -5.64 -2.34 -1.96
N SER A 5 -6.97 -2.29 -2.07
CA SER A 5 -7.69 -1.15 -2.64
C SER A 5 -7.81 0.02 -1.65
N ALA A 6 -7.85 1.23 -2.20
CA ALA A 6 -8.13 2.45 -1.46
C ALA A 6 -9.57 2.42 -0.93
N ARG A 7 -9.72 2.70 0.37
CA ARG A 7 -11.02 2.78 1.03
C ARG A 7 -11.06 3.95 1.99
N ARG A 8 -12.26 4.50 2.20
CA ARG A 8 -12.49 5.51 3.22
C ARG A 8 -12.46 4.86 4.60
N VAL A 9 -11.59 5.34 5.47
CA VAL A 9 -11.46 4.88 6.85
C VAL A 9 -11.57 6.07 7.80
N LYS A 10 -12.14 5.85 8.98
CA LYS A 10 -12.21 6.86 10.04
C LYS A 10 -10.92 6.85 10.84
N ILE A 11 -10.22 7.98 10.89
CA ILE A 11 -9.00 8.20 11.68
C ILE A 11 -9.28 9.41 12.58
N GLY A 12 -9.52 9.15 13.86
CA GLY A 12 -10.06 10.15 14.78
C GLY A 12 -11.42 10.66 14.29
N GLU A 13 -11.54 11.97 14.10
CA GLU A 13 -12.76 12.62 13.59
C GLU A 13 -12.83 12.70 12.05
N ARG A 14 -11.73 12.38 11.36
CA ARG A 14 -11.63 12.54 9.90
C ARG A 14 -11.94 11.24 9.18
N THR A 15 -12.54 11.37 7.99
CA THR A 15 -12.64 10.26 7.03
C THR A 15 -11.59 10.46 5.94
N VAL A 16 -10.67 9.51 5.81
CA VAL A 16 -9.53 9.59 4.89
C VAL A 16 -9.61 8.47 3.87
N LEU A 17 -9.44 8.79 2.59
CA LEU A 17 -9.25 7.77 1.55
C LEU A 17 -7.80 7.27 1.62
N THR A 18 -7.61 5.98 1.89
CA THR A 18 -6.28 5.39 1.99
C THR A 18 -6.27 3.92 1.58
N ALA A 19 -5.14 3.46 1.07
CA ALA A 19 -4.87 2.07 0.76
C ALA A 19 -3.82 1.45 1.71
N ILE A 20 -3.51 2.10 2.84
CA ILE A 20 -2.42 1.69 3.74
C ILE A 20 -2.64 0.32 4.39
N ASN A 21 -3.90 -0.08 4.59
CA ASN A 21 -4.25 -1.35 5.21
C ASN A 21 -4.23 -2.48 4.16
N LYS A 22 -3.03 -2.83 3.72
CA LYS A 22 -2.74 -3.90 2.76
C LYS A 22 -2.90 -5.28 3.40
N GLN A 23 -3.34 -6.26 2.63
CA GLN A 23 -3.40 -7.67 3.04
C GLN A 23 -2.34 -8.49 2.31
N PRO A 24 -1.82 -9.58 2.90
CA PRO A 24 -0.94 -10.50 2.20
C PRO A 24 -1.62 -11.05 0.94
N ALA A 25 -0.94 -10.95 -0.20
CA ALA A 25 -1.39 -11.61 -1.42
C ALA A 25 -1.06 -13.11 -1.37
N LEU A 26 -1.93 -13.93 -1.98
CA LEU A 26 -1.69 -15.36 -2.15
C LEU A 26 -1.01 -15.62 -3.50
N GLY A 27 0.11 -16.34 -3.46
CA GLY A 27 0.86 -16.72 -4.68
C GLY A 27 1.57 -15.55 -5.35
N THR A 28 1.91 -15.74 -6.63
CA THR A 28 2.61 -14.75 -7.45
C THR A 28 1.69 -13.60 -7.83
N VAL A 29 2.19 -12.37 -7.74
CA VAL A 29 1.47 -11.16 -8.13
C VAL A 29 2.23 -10.46 -9.27
N PRO A 30 1.58 -10.21 -10.42
CA PRO A 30 2.19 -9.43 -11.49
C PRO A 30 2.59 -8.03 -11.05
N VAL A 31 3.78 -7.59 -11.48
CA VAL A 31 4.23 -6.21 -11.33
C VAL A 31 3.83 -5.43 -12.59
N MET A 32 3.06 -4.38 -12.39
CA MET A 32 2.58 -3.46 -13.42
C MET A 32 3.32 -2.11 -13.27
N PRO A 33 3.24 -1.19 -14.27
CA PRO A 33 3.96 0.08 -14.20
C PRO A 33 3.67 0.91 -12.93
N LEU A 34 2.43 0.86 -12.44
CA LEU A 34 2.00 1.63 -11.26
C LEU A 34 1.94 0.80 -9.98
N GLY A 35 2.52 -0.40 -9.95
CA GLY A 35 2.58 -1.25 -8.77
C GLY A 35 2.08 -2.66 -9.01
N LEU A 36 1.71 -3.35 -7.94
CA LEU A 36 1.26 -4.74 -8.02
C LEU A 36 -0.17 -4.83 -8.53
N MET A 37 -0.49 -5.87 -9.29
CA MET A 37 -1.87 -6.16 -9.67
C MET A 37 -2.74 -6.33 -8.41
N GLY A 38 -3.83 -5.55 -8.32
CA GLY A 38 -4.72 -5.54 -7.15
C GLY A 38 -4.26 -4.64 -5.99
N ASP A 39 -3.15 -3.92 -6.14
CA ASP A 39 -2.71 -2.91 -5.18
C ASP A 39 -2.99 -1.48 -5.69
N GLU A 40 -3.60 -0.66 -4.86
CA GLU A 40 -3.93 0.73 -5.21
C GLU A 40 -3.09 1.74 -4.42
N GLN A 41 -2.92 2.90 -5.03
CA GLN A 41 -2.35 4.11 -4.45
C GLN A 41 -3.46 5.15 -4.37
N ALA A 42 -3.76 5.65 -3.17
CA ALA A 42 -4.97 6.45 -2.94
C ALA A 42 -4.95 7.84 -3.58
N ASP A 43 -3.76 8.40 -3.84
CA ASP A 43 -3.58 9.71 -4.45
C ASP A 43 -2.29 9.74 -5.27
N LEU A 44 -2.42 9.74 -6.60
CA LEU A 44 -1.28 9.75 -7.53
C LEU A 44 -0.66 11.14 -7.75
N SER A 45 -1.26 12.21 -7.23
CA SER A 45 -0.73 13.57 -7.41
C SER A 45 0.50 13.84 -6.54
N ILE A 46 0.56 13.19 -5.37
CA ILE A 46 1.64 13.36 -4.38
C ILE A 46 2.19 12.02 -3.86
N HIS A 47 1.37 10.97 -3.84
CA HIS A 47 1.82 9.62 -3.48
C HIS A 47 1.90 8.78 -4.76
N GLY A 48 2.67 7.69 -4.73
CA GLY A 48 2.67 6.77 -5.86
C GLY A 48 3.26 7.28 -7.19
N GLY A 49 2.81 6.70 -8.30
CA GLY A 49 3.37 6.89 -9.63
C GLY A 49 4.55 5.97 -9.93
N LEU A 50 5.14 6.06 -11.13
CA LEU A 50 6.21 5.15 -11.60
C LEU A 50 7.39 5.08 -10.62
N GLU A 51 7.84 6.23 -10.13
CA GLU A 51 8.95 6.34 -9.17
C GLU A 51 8.64 5.78 -7.77
N LYS A 52 7.35 5.56 -7.46
CA LYS A 52 6.87 5.07 -6.15
C LYS A 52 5.91 3.89 -6.35
N ALA A 53 6.14 3.09 -7.40
CA ALA A 53 5.27 1.98 -7.78
C ALA A 53 5.25 0.87 -6.73
N ILE A 54 6.40 0.63 -6.08
CA ILE A 54 6.57 -0.39 -5.04
C ILE A 54 7.21 0.25 -3.81
N TYR A 55 6.62 0.00 -2.64
CA TYR A 55 7.21 0.34 -1.36
C TYR A 55 7.69 -0.94 -0.67
N ALA A 56 8.92 -0.91 -0.16
CA ALA A 56 9.51 -2.02 0.59
C ALA A 56 9.90 -1.53 1.98
N TYR A 57 9.59 -2.34 3.00
CA TYR A 57 9.98 -2.10 4.38
C TYR A 57 10.71 -3.34 4.94
N PRO A 58 11.92 -3.20 5.52
CA PRO A 58 12.66 -4.32 6.08
C PRO A 58 11.94 -4.95 7.27
N SER A 59 11.72 -6.26 7.22
CA SER A 59 11.08 -7.01 8.31
C SER A 59 11.93 -7.02 9.60
N GLU A 60 13.24 -6.86 9.44
CA GLU A 60 14.25 -6.77 10.49
C GLU A 60 14.04 -5.56 11.41
N HIS A 61 13.25 -4.57 10.99
CA HIS A 61 12.88 -3.43 11.82
C HIS A 61 11.67 -3.71 12.72
N TYR A 62 10.89 -4.76 12.47
CA TYR A 62 9.72 -5.06 13.30
C TYR A 62 10.04 -5.33 14.78
N PRO A 63 11.14 -6.01 15.15
CA PRO A 63 11.52 -6.16 16.56
C PRO A 63 11.74 -4.82 17.29
N PHE A 64 12.22 -3.78 16.61
CA PHE A 64 12.45 -2.47 17.23
C PHE A 64 11.15 -1.74 17.58
N TRP A 65 10.10 -1.89 16.76
CA TRP A 65 8.82 -1.18 16.92
C TRP A 65 7.75 -1.97 17.69
N ARG A 66 8.04 -3.21 18.09
CA ARG A 66 7.10 -4.06 18.82
C ARG A 66 6.93 -3.64 20.27
#